data_AF-V2RH81-F1
#
_entry.id   AF-V2RH81-F1
#
_cell.length_a   1.000
_cell.length_b   1.000
_cell.length_c   1.000
_cell.angle_alpha   90.00
_cell.angle_beta   90.00
_cell.angle_gamma   90.00
#
_symmetry.space_group_name_H-M   'P 1'
#
loop_
_entity.id
_entity.type
_entity.pdbx_description
1 polymer ?
#
loop_
_entity_poly.entity_id
_entity_poly.type
_entity_poly.pdbx_seq_one_letter_code
_entity_poly.pdbx_strand_id
1 'polypeptide(L)'
;MEQKNQAPITAGIYSKVKPDKKILSDTAFGYYISKDIGRNDAGQTVVVKNNTIMAVEAFEGRLDTISRGCHFANGKAVIVISGKHSKSDESINPLIDLSLLRYALECGSKAVALEAERVTVSNLKECINYAVKSGLVFFAFNGTEILRYMKKSS
;
A
#
# COMPACT_ATOMS: atom_id res chain seq x y z
N MET A 1 -28.99 0.63 -7.92
CA MET A 1 -27.76 0.81 -7.12
C MET A 1 -26.88 -0.39 -7.40
N GLU A 2 -25.79 -0.22 -8.16
CA GLU A 2 -24.80 -1.30 -8.32
C GLU A 2 -24.24 -1.64 -6.93
N GLN A 3 -24.38 -2.89 -6.50
CA GLN A 3 -23.68 -3.37 -5.30
C GLN A 3 -22.20 -3.21 -5.57
N LYS A 4 -21.54 -2.26 -4.88
CA LYS A 4 -20.08 -2.15 -4.87
C LYS A 4 -19.53 -3.45 -4.31
N ASN A 5 -19.00 -4.31 -5.17
CA ASN A 5 -18.36 -5.54 -4.77
C ASN A 5 -17.06 -5.16 -4.04
N GLN A 6 -17.04 -5.36 -2.72
CA GLN A 6 -15.90 -5.08 -1.86
C GLN A 6 -15.52 -6.36 -1.13
N ALA A 7 -14.24 -6.71 -1.16
CA ALA A 7 -13.71 -7.90 -0.51
C ALA A 7 -12.26 -7.68 -0.09
N PRO A 8 -11.78 -8.39 0.94
CA PRO A 8 -10.35 -8.50 1.22
C PRO A 8 -9.57 -8.90 -0.05
N ILE A 9 -8.45 -8.23 -0.30
CA ILE A 9 -7.62 -8.53 -1.47
C ILE A 9 -6.74 -9.75 -1.20
N THR A 10 -6.68 -10.68 -2.15
CA THR A 10 -5.80 -11.85 -2.06
C THR A 10 -4.36 -11.50 -2.47
N ALA A 11 -3.38 -12.31 -2.09
CA ALA A 11 -2.00 -12.05 -2.52
C ALA A 11 -1.88 -12.21 -4.05
N GLY A 12 -1.23 -11.26 -4.73
CA GLY A 12 -1.14 -11.28 -6.18
C GLY A 12 -0.68 -9.97 -6.80
N ILE A 13 -0.42 -10.01 -8.10
CA ILE A 13 -0.06 -8.84 -8.91
C ILE A 13 -1.30 -8.42 -9.71
N TYR A 14 -1.71 -7.17 -9.56
CA TYR A 14 -2.94 -6.60 -10.11
C TYR A 14 -2.68 -5.51 -11.15
N SER A 15 -1.45 -5.44 -11.65
CA SER A 15 -0.97 -4.55 -12.70
C SER A 15 -0.22 -5.32 -13.80
N LYS A 16 -0.06 -4.69 -14.97
CA LYS A 16 0.75 -5.27 -16.06
C LYS A 16 2.23 -5.34 -15.69
N VAL A 17 2.72 -4.30 -15.00
CA VAL A 17 4.11 -4.21 -14.53
C VAL A 17 4.22 -4.93 -13.19
N LYS A 18 5.20 -5.85 -13.07
CA LYS A 18 5.48 -6.57 -11.82
C LYS A 18 6.35 -5.71 -10.89
N PRO A 19 6.23 -5.86 -9.56
CA PRO A 19 7.15 -5.20 -8.63
C PRO A 19 8.58 -5.70 -8.84
N ASP A 20 9.53 -4.78 -9.02
CA ASP A 20 10.96 -5.09 -9.08
C ASP A 20 11.55 -5.29 -7.67
N LYS A 21 12.81 -5.73 -7.58
CA LYS A 21 13.48 -5.96 -6.28
C LYS A 21 13.54 -4.70 -5.40
N LYS A 22 13.57 -3.49 -5.98
CA LYS A 22 13.58 -2.24 -5.20
C LYS A 22 12.19 -1.98 -4.62
N ILE A 23 11.13 -2.17 -5.41
CA ILE A 23 9.75 -2.07 -4.92
C ILE A 23 9.53 -3.08 -3.80
N LEU A 24 9.91 -4.36 -3.98
CA LEU A 24 9.75 -5.38 -2.96
C LEU A 24 10.52 -5.06 -1.67
N SER A 25 11.74 -4.52 -1.78
CA SER A 25 12.53 -4.07 -0.63
C SER A 25 11.86 -2.91 0.10
N ASP A 26 11.40 -1.89 -0.63
CA ASP A 26 10.72 -0.72 -0.05
C ASP A 26 9.38 -1.13 0.59
N THR A 27 8.66 -2.06 -0.03
CA THR A 27 7.43 -2.64 0.54
C THR A 27 7.71 -3.41 1.81
N ALA A 28 8.77 -4.23 1.84
CA ALA A 28 9.13 -5.00 3.03
C ALA A 28 9.48 -4.07 4.21
N PHE A 29 10.28 -3.03 3.96
CA PHE A 29 10.63 -2.04 4.96
C PHE A 29 9.41 -1.23 5.41
N GLY A 30 8.60 -0.74 4.47
CA GLY A 30 7.37 -0.01 4.78
C GLY A 30 6.36 -0.85 5.56
N TYR A 31 6.24 -2.15 5.25
CA TYR A 31 5.36 -3.06 5.98
C TYR A 31 5.83 -3.27 7.41
N TYR A 32 7.14 -3.50 7.62
CA TYR A 32 7.72 -3.62 8.95
C TYR A 32 7.38 -2.40 9.82
N ILE A 33 7.60 -1.19 9.29
CA ILE A 33 7.27 0.06 9.98
C ILE A 33 5.75 0.20 10.19
N SER A 34 4.95 -0.11 9.17
CA SER A 34 3.49 -0.01 9.24
C SER A 34 2.89 -0.91 10.33
N LYS A 35 3.49 -2.09 10.58
CA LYS A 35 3.06 -2.96 11.68
C LYS A 35 3.47 -2.42 13.05
N ASP A 36 4.62 -1.77 13.17
CA ASP A 36 5.06 -1.19 14.44
C ASP A 36 4.23 0.05 14.83
N ILE A 37 3.93 0.95 13.89
CA ILE A 37 3.07 2.12 14.15
C ILE A 37 1.62 1.68 14.42
N GLY A 38 1.13 0.67 13.70
CA GLY A 38 -0.24 0.18 13.83
C GLY A 38 -0.51 -0.55 15.14
N ARG A 39 0.52 -0.96 15.88
CA ARG A 39 0.40 -1.47 17.26
C ARG A 39 0.00 -0.39 18.26
N ASN A 40 0.28 0.88 17.95
CA ASN A 40 -0.04 2.02 18.79
C ASN A 40 -1.29 2.76 18.31
N ASP A 41 -2.08 2.15 17.40
CA ASP A 41 -3.24 2.76 16.74
C ASP A 41 -2.93 4.12 16.06
N ALA A 42 -1.67 4.36 15.69
CA ALA A 42 -1.24 5.62 15.08
C ALA A 42 -1.70 5.71 13.61
N GLY A 43 -1.48 4.65 12.82
CA GLY A 43 -1.82 4.64 11.40
C GLY A 43 -1.52 3.31 10.71
N GLN A 44 -1.81 3.25 9.41
CA GLN A 44 -1.78 2.01 8.62
C GLN A 44 -1.10 2.16 7.25
N THR A 45 -0.66 3.38 6.93
CA THR A 45 -0.02 3.72 5.66
C THR A 45 1.38 4.25 5.90
N VAL A 46 2.35 3.74 5.13
CA VAL A 46 3.72 4.24 5.10
C VAL A 46 4.12 4.49 3.65
N VAL A 47 4.75 5.63 3.40
CA VAL A 47 5.33 5.96 2.09
C VAL A 47 6.84 5.81 2.17
N VAL A 48 7.41 5.00 1.29
CA VAL A 48 8.83 4.64 1.28
C VAL A 48 9.46 4.96 -0.07
N LYS A 49 10.73 5.36 -0.06
CA LYS A 49 11.58 5.36 -1.25
C LYS A 49 12.99 4.97 -0.87
N ASN A 50 13.57 4.00 -1.58
CA ASN A 50 14.95 3.54 -1.38
C ASN A 50 15.25 3.17 0.09
N ASN A 51 14.36 2.40 0.73
CA ASN A 51 14.38 2.03 2.16
C ASN A 51 14.49 3.23 3.12
N THR A 52 13.96 4.39 2.73
CA THR A 52 13.83 5.56 3.60
C THR A 52 12.35 5.89 3.76
N ILE A 53 11.92 6.14 5.00
CA ILE A 53 10.54 6.55 5.31
C ILE A 53 10.36 8.00 4.86
N MET A 54 9.41 8.24 3.97
CA MET A 54 9.05 9.58 3.51
C MET A 54 7.90 10.15 4.33
N ALA A 55 6.94 9.31 4.68
CA ALA A 55 5.79 9.64 5.50
C ALA A 55 5.22 8.40 6.20
N VAL A 56 4.58 8.64 7.34
CA VAL A 56 3.93 7.65 8.20
C VAL A 56 2.59 8.23 8.58
N GLU A 57 1.50 7.52 8.31
CA GLU A 57 0.16 7.95 8.67
C GLU A 57 0.03 8.06 10.19
N ALA A 58 -0.55 9.18 10.62
CA ALA A 58 -1.05 9.40 11.96
C ALA A 58 -2.50 9.91 11.87
N PHE A 59 -2.84 10.92 12.67
CA PHE A 59 -4.17 11.52 12.72
C PHE A 59 -4.60 12.20 11.42
N GLU A 60 -3.67 12.68 10.58
CA GLU A 60 -3.98 13.38 9.33
C GLU A 60 -4.62 12.46 8.29
N GLY A 61 -4.41 11.15 8.42
CA GLY A 61 -4.96 10.15 7.53
C GLY A 61 -4.15 9.94 6.25
N ARG A 62 -4.52 8.87 5.55
CA ARG A 62 -3.79 8.31 4.42
C ARG A 62 -3.61 9.22 3.21
N LEU A 63 -4.59 10.06 2.85
CA LEU A 63 -4.44 10.92 1.67
C LEU A 63 -3.36 11.99 1.88
N ASP A 64 -3.38 12.68 3.01
CA ASP A 64 -2.35 13.68 3.37
C ASP A 64 -0.97 13.02 3.54
N THR A 65 -0.94 11.80 4.09
CA THR A 65 0.27 10.97 4.19
C THR A 65 0.85 10.65 2.80
N ILE A 66 0.01 10.22 1.85
CA ILE A 66 0.41 9.94 0.47
C ILE A 66 0.94 11.21 -0.19
N SER A 67 0.21 12.32 -0.06
CA SER A 67 0.58 13.61 -0.64
C SER A 67 1.99 14.05 -0.21
N ARG A 68 2.21 14.19 1.10
CA ARG A 68 3.49 14.65 1.63
C ARG A 68 4.61 13.63 1.43
N GLY A 69 4.31 12.33 1.55
CA GLY A 69 5.29 11.27 1.34
C GLY A 69 5.78 11.22 -0.10
N CYS A 70 4.88 11.37 -1.07
CA CYS A 70 5.26 11.43 -2.47
C CYS A 70 5.98 12.74 -2.83
N HIS A 71 5.60 13.87 -2.21
CA HIS A 71 6.31 15.14 -2.32
C HIS A 71 7.78 15.00 -1.88
N PHE A 72 8.03 14.50 -0.67
CA PHE A 72 9.40 14.31 -0.16
C PHE A 72 10.18 13.24 -0.92
N ALA A 73 9.49 12.22 -1.45
CA ALA A 73 10.11 11.24 -2.32
C ALA A 73 10.65 11.86 -3.62
N ASN A 74 10.15 13.01 -4.09
CA ASN A 74 10.44 13.53 -5.43
C ASN A 74 10.16 12.44 -6.50
N GLY A 75 8.96 11.83 -6.41
CA GLY A 75 8.48 10.78 -7.29
C GLY A 75 9.06 9.38 -7.06
N LYS A 76 8.43 8.37 -7.68
CA LYS A 76 8.77 6.94 -7.61
C LYS A 76 8.65 6.32 -6.21
N ALA A 77 7.78 6.85 -5.37
CA ALA A 77 7.51 6.31 -4.05
C ALA A 77 6.74 4.98 -4.10
N VAL A 78 6.91 4.16 -3.07
CA VAL A 78 6.09 2.98 -2.79
C VAL A 78 5.17 3.32 -1.61
N ILE A 79 3.87 3.22 -1.83
CA ILE A 79 2.86 3.35 -0.79
C ILE A 79 2.57 1.95 -0.26
N VAL A 80 2.73 1.74 1.04
CA VAL A 80 2.43 0.48 1.72
C VAL A 80 1.23 0.70 2.63
N ILE A 81 0.21 -0.12 2.48
CA ILE A 81 -1.01 -0.07 3.30
C ILE A 81 -1.23 -1.44 3.92
N SER A 82 -1.33 -1.49 5.25
CA SER A 82 -1.51 -2.74 5.99
C SER A 82 -2.76 -2.71 6.88
N GLY A 83 -3.32 -3.87 7.20
CA GLY A 83 -4.35 -3.94 8.22
C GLY A 83 -3.78 -3.77 9.62
N LYS A 84 -4.67 -3.52 10.59
CA LYS A 84 -4.31 -3.43 12.01
C LYS A 84 -3.55 -4.67 12.47
N HIS A 85 -2.76 -4.51 13.53
CA HIS A 85 -2.05 -5.64 14.14
C HIS A 85 -3.03 -6.64 14.77
N SER A 86 -4.11 -6.16 15.38
CA SER A 86 -5.16 -7.01 15.96
C SER A 86 -5.92 -7.76 14.86
N LYS A 87 -6.13 -9.07 15.06
CA LYS A 87 -7.04 -9.88 14.22
C LYS A 87 -8.53 -9.58 14.47
N SER A 88 -8.83 -8.41 15.04
CA SER A 88 -10.22 -7.98 15.28
C SER A 88 -10.96 -7.80 13.95
N ASP A 89 -12.29 -7.82 14.07
CA ASP A 89 -13.31 -7.67 13.03
C ASP A 89 -12.84 -7.10 11.68
N GLU A 90 -13.11 -7.86 10.61
CA GLU A 90 -12.80 -7.48 9.21
C GLU A 90 -13.45 -6.15 8.80
N SER A 91 -14.47 -5.69 9.53
CA SER A 91 -15.09 -4.37 9.39
C SER A 91 -14.11 -3.19 9.58
N ILE A 92 -12.92 -3.42 10.12
CA ILE A 92 -11.90 -2.40 10.41
C ILE A 92 -10.76 -2.41 9.36
N ASN A 93 -10.82 -3.29 8.35
CA ASN A 93 -9.81 -3.30 7.29
C ASN A 93 -9.82 -1.98 6.49
N PRO A 94 -8.65 -1.42 6.13
CA PRO A 94 -8.59 -0.26 5.24
C PRO A 94 -9.34 -0.54 3.95
N LEU A 95 -10.17 0.40 3.51
CA LEU A 95 -10.88 0.34 2.24
C LEU A 95 -10.12 1.13 1.18
N ILE A 96 -9.81 0.47 0.07
CA ILE A 96 -9.14 1.05 -1.10
C ILE A 96 -10.08 0.97 -2.30
N ASP A 97 -10.02 1.99 -3.14
CA ASP A 97 -10.80 2.08 -4.37
C ASP A 97 -10.00 2.71 -5.50
N LEU A 98 -10.65 2.88 -6.66
CA LEU A 98 -10.04 3.49 -7.83
C LEU A 98 -9.57 4.93 -7.57
N SER A 99 -10.28 5.69 -6.72
CA SER A 99 -9.93 7.09 -6.44
C SER A 99 -8.58 7.19 -5.75
N LEU A 100 -8.29 6.27 -4.82
CA LEU A 100 -7.00 6.22 -4.14
C LEU A 100 -5.86 5.87 -5.10
N LEU A 101 -6.07 4.94 -6.04
CA LEU A 101 -5.03 4.62 -7.04
C LEU A 101 -4.75 5.80 -7.97
N ARG A 102 -5.78 6.55 -8.38
CA ARG A 102 -5.62 7.77 -9.17
C ARG A 102 -4.82 8.81 -8.42
N TYR A 103 -5.22 9.09 -7.18
CA TYR A 103 -4.57 10.06 -6.32
C TYR A 103 -3.10 9.71 -6.05
N ALA A 104 -2.83 8.43 -5.77
CA ALA A 104 -1.48 7.92 -5.58
C ALA A 104 -0.59 8.15 -6.82
N LEU A 105 -1.11 7.91 -8.02
CA LEU A 105 -0.36 8.14 -9.25
C LEU A 105 -0.15 9.64 -9.51
N GLU A 106 -1.18 10.46 -9.31
CA GLU A 106 -1.12 11.93 -9.44
C GLU A 106 -0.07 12.54 -8.50
N CYS A 107 0.08 12.00 -7.28
CA CYS A 107 1.13 12.40 -6.35
C CYS A 107 2.53 11.95 -6.78
N GLY A 108 2.66 11.05 -7.76
CA GLY A 108 3.95 10.57 -8.28
C GLY A 108 4.43 9.25 -7.68
N SER A 109 3.55 8.46 -7.07
CA SER A 109 3.90 7.09 -6.65
C SER A 109 4.20 6.19 -7.85
N LYS A 110 5.08 5.21 -7.65
CA LYS A 110 5.38 4.14 -8.61
C LYS A 110 4.62 2.85 -8.27
N ALA A 111 4.30 2.64 -6.99
CA ALA A 111 3.63 1.43 -6.55
C ALA A 111 2.67 1.68 -5.38
N VAL A 112 1.58 0.92 -5.37
CA VAL A 112 0.68 0.73 -4.23
C VAL A 112 0.71 -0.75 -3.86
N ALA A 113 1.17 -1.03 -2.63
CA ALA A 113 1.36 -2.35 -2.09
C ALA A 113 0.42 -2.56 -0.90
N LEU A 114 -0.44 -3.57 -0.98
CA LEU A 114 -1.45 -3.86 0.04
C LEU A 114 -1.11 -5.15 0.82
N GLU A 115 -1.35 -5.17 2.13
CA GLU A 115 -1.31 -6.43 2.89
C GLU A 115 -2.51 -7.30 2.50
N ALA A 116 -2.25 -8.49 1.96
CA ALA A 116 -3.28 -9.44 1.58
C ALA A 116 -4.14 -9.87 2.78
N GLU A 117 -5.44 -10.10 2.54
CA GLU A 117 -6.47 -10.47 3.53
C GLU A 117 -6.73 -9.43 4.63
N ARG A 118 -6.01 -8.31 4.61
CA ARG A 118 -6.01 -7.29 5.66
C ARG A 118 -6.35 -5.90 5.14
N VAL A 119 -6.60 -5.79 3.83
CA VAL A 119 -7.06 -4.59 3.14
C VAL A 119 -8.20 -4.97 2.21
N THR A 120 -9.30 -4.21 2.26
CA THR A 120 -10.47 -4.41 1.42
C THR A 120 -10.36 -3.54 0.18
N VAL A 121 -10.67 -4.08 -1.00
CA VAL A 121 -10.73 -3.30 -2.24
C VAL A 121 -12.14 -3.32 -2.81
N SER A 122 -12.67 -2.13 -3.11
CA SER A 122 -13.92 -2.00 -3.85
C SER A 122 -13.65 -1.90 -5.35
N ASN A 123 -14.52 -2.52 -6.15
CA ASN A 123 -14.43 -2.51 -7.62
C ASN A 123 -13.04 -2.92 -8.14
N LEU A 124 -12.50 -4.03 -7.63
CA LEU A 124 -11.14 -4.51 -7.95
C LEU A 124 -10.85 -4.57 -9.47
N LYS A 125 -11.85 -4.94 -10.29
CA LYS A 125 -11.72 -4.95 -11.76
C LYS A 125 -11.35 -3.58 -12.33
N GLU A 126 -11.95 -2.51 -11.83
CA GLU A 126 -11.63 -1.14 -12.27
C GLU A 126 -10.23 -0.72 -11.82
N CYS A 127 -9.86 -1.07 -10.59
CA CYS A 127 -8.52 -0.84 -10.06
C CYS A 127 -7.44 -1.52 -10.93
N ILE A 128 -7.65 -2.79 -11.28
CA ILE A 128 -6.75 -3.56 -12.18
C ILE A 128 -6.66 -2.88 -13.54
N ASN A 129 -7.80 -2.56 -14.15
CA ASN A 129 -7.84 -1.92 -15.47
C ASN A 129 -7.09 -0.59 -15.48
N TYR A 130 -7.25 0.21 -14.42
CA TYR A 130 -6.52 1.46 -14.27
C TYR A 130 -5.02 1.26 -14.08
N ALA A 131 -4.60 0.34 -13.21
CA ALA A 131 -3.19 0.05 -12.97
C ALA A 131 -2.48 -0.49 -14.23
N VAL A 132 -3.16 -1.35 -15.00
CA VAL A 132 -2.68 -1.86 -16.29
C VAL A 132 -2.45 -0.74 -17.30
N LYS A 133 -3.39 0.22 -17.40
CA LYS A 133 -3.31 1.33 -18.37
C LYS A 133 -2.30 2.41 -17.98
N SER A 134 -2.21 2.72 -16.69
CA SER A 134 -1.39 3.82 -16.17
C SER A 134 0.08 3.44 -15.96
N GLY A 135 0.39 2.15 -15.83
CA GLY A 135 1.73 1.68 -15.46
C GLY A 135 2.01 1.75 -13.95
N LEU A 136 1.03 2.12 -13.13
CA LEU A 136 1.11 1.99 -11.68
C LEU A 136 1.29 0.52 -11.29
N VAL A 137 2.31 0.21 -10.49
CA VAL A 137 2.47 -1.13 -9.94
C VAL A 137 1.49 -1.31 -8.80
N PHE A 138 0.51 -2.20 -8.98
CA PHE A 138 -0.53 -2.47 -7.98
C PHE A 138 -0.49 -3.95 -7.63
N PHE A 139 -0.25 -4.26 -6.37
CA PHE A 139 -0.12 -5.65 -5.91
C PHE A 139 -0.48 -5.79 -4.43
N ALA A 140 -0.80 -7.02 -4.03
CA ALA A 140 -0.93 -7.38 -2.64
C ALA A 140 0.08 -8.47 -2.26
N PHE A 141 0.62 -8.36 -1.05
CA PHE A 141 1.70 -9.21 -0.56
C PHE A 141 1.28 -9.98 0.70
N ASN A 142 1.86 -11.17 0.88
CA ASN A 142 1.80 -11.87 2.15
C ASN A 142 2.78 -11.21 3.13
N GLY A 143 2.30 -10.86 4.33
CA GLY A 143 3.07 -10.15 5.34
C GLY A 143 4.34 -10.88 5.80
N THR A 144 4.32 -12.21 5.92
CA THR A 144 5.51 -12.97 6.34
C THR A 144 6.51 -13.15 5.20
N GLU A 145 6.02 -13.32 3.97
CA GLU A 145 6.89 -13.55 2.81
C GLU A 145 7.61 -12.28 2.35
N ILE A 146 6.93 -11.13 2.39
CA ILE A 146 7.51 -9.86 1.93
C ILE A 146 8.75 -9.49 2.76
N LEU A 147 8.79 -9.86 4.03
CA LEU A 147 9.90 -9.56 4.94
C LEU A 147 11.22 -10.23 4.51
N ARG A 148 11.20 -11.24 3.63
CA ARG A 148 12.41 -11.82 3.03
C ARG A 148 13.18 -10.81 2.16
N TYR A 149 12.52 -9.74 1.70
CA TYR A 149 13.13 -8.66 0.93
C TYR A 149 13.67 -7.52 1.81
N MET A 150 13.49 -7.58 3.14
CA MET A 150 14.16 -6.64 4.04
C MET A 150 15.68 -6.81 3.91
N LYS A 151 16.37 -5.70 3.65
CA LYS A 151 17.83 -5.69 3.75
C LYS A 151 18.20 -5.91 5.22
N LYS A 152 19.15 -6.81 5.48
CA LYS A 152 19.80 -6.85 6.79
C LYS A 152 20.53 -5.52 6.97
N SER A 153 20.24 -4.82 8.07
CA SER A 153 21.01 -3.64 8.47
C SER A 153 22.50 -4.02 8.46
N SER A 154 23.27 -3.24 7.70
CA SER A 154 24.73 -3.35 7.65
C SER A 154 25.33 -2.83 8.94
#